data_AF-A0A7C3D5H8-F1
#
_entry.id   AF-A0A7C3D5H8-F1
#
_cell.length_a   1.000
_cell.length_b   1.000
_cell.length_c   1.000
_cell.angle_alpha   90.00
_cell.angle_beta   90.00
_cell.angle_gamma   90.00
#
_symmetry.space_group_name_H-M   'P 1'
#
loop_
_entity.id
_entity.type
_entity.pdbx_description
1 polymer ?
#
loop_
_entity_poly.entity_id
_entity_poly.type
_entity_poly.pdbx_seq_one_letter_code
_entity_poly.pdbx_strand_id
1 'polypeptide(L)'
;MKFSTNYIIYPNNRALLQAIEHYKSLISDSSAEEGFSSPGAAVRDNFLYTRGNFEQHRYSNALLESARDTFEAALNSTSREEVPLDWAALHNSLGNILAALAQQMQDADLYAKAVASFNHALEVLTQEKTPKEWAATQYNLGTAAQALGRLLSDSKVLKSSVDAYTNALLVWTREDDLEEWAAAMHQLGLTFHTHGLQLQGNRTFQKSVVAYKNALAVLDADNYALELAATHNNRGAVLHHLGESEENAGRLEEAIRSYDTGLTVCLEQQLPFHLAVLCRVNRSTARSALAELTKDRATAEEASDEFELIIECFDNALQPLCKRHCEEQLSKVQSFLAADNSH
;
A
#
# COMPACT_ATOMS: atom_id res chain seq x y z
N MET A 1 3.18 17.33 -13.68
CA MET A 1 3.08 16.09 -12.90
C MET A 1 1.61 15.73 -12.84
N LYS A 2 1.22 14.51 -13.23
CA LYS A 2 -0.15 14.05 -12.94
C LYS A 2 -0.22 13.79 -11.43
N PHE A 3 -1.08 14.52 -10.74
CA PHE A 3 -1.34 14.31 -9.32
C PHE A 3 -1.95 12.91 -9.12
N SER A 4 -1.61 12.23 -8.03
CA SER A 4 -2.51 11.19 -7.54
C SER A 4 -3.71 11.93 -6.96
N THR A 5 -4.90 11.75 -7.53
CA THR A 5 -6.12 12.38 -7.02
C THR A 5 -6.55 11.77 -5.69
N ASN A 6 -6.16 10.51 -5.45
CA ASN A 6 -6.53 9.73 -4.28
C ASN A 6 -5.27 9.16 -3.61
N TYR A 7 -5.10 9.46 -2.32
CA TYR A 7 -3.97 8.98 -1.51
C TYR A 7 -4.26 7.56 -1.00
N ILE A 8 -3.43 6.59 -1.37
CA ILE A 8 -3.53 5.20 -0.92
C ILE A 8 -2.74 5.02 0.36
N ILE A 9 -3.30 4.31 1.34
CA ILE A 9 -2.68 3.89 2.61
C ILE A 9 -2.28 2.43 2.52
N TYR A 10 -1.04 2.09 2.86
CA TYR A 10 -0.58 0.70 2.83
C TYR A 10 -0.43 0.18 4.25
N PRO A 11 -0.99 -1.00 4.58
CA PRO A 11 -0.90 -1.58 5.92
C PRO A 11 0.50 -2.11 6.24
N ASN A 12 0.68 -2.59 7.46
CA ASN A 12 1.90 -3.28 7.86
C ASN A 12 2.02 -4.64 7.15
N ASN A 13 3.23 -4.96 6.70
CA ASN A 13 3.62 -6.29 6.27
C ASN A 13 4.94 -6.68 6.96
N ARG A 14 4.85 -7.80 7.67
CA ARG A 14 5.87 -8.32 8.59
C ARG A 14 7.05 -9.02 7.88
N ALA A 15 6.98 -9.22 6.56
CA ALA A 15 8.00 -9.97 5.81
C ALA A 15 9.39 -9.31 5.87
N LEU A 16 9.45 -7.98 5.89
CA LEU A 16 10.72 -7.27 6.07
C LEU A 16 11.28 -7.46 7.48
N LEU A 17 10.44 -7.40 8.52
CA LEU A 17 10.86 -7.66 9.89
C LEU A 17 11.45 -9.07 10.02
N GLN A 18 10.76 -10.07 9.45
CA GLN A 18 11.24 -11.45 9.40
C GLN A 18 12.58 -11.58 8.65
N ALA A 19 12.75 -10.87 7.53
CA ALA A 19 14.02 -10.86 6.81
C ALA A 19 15.15 -10.22 7.61
N ILE A 20 14.87 -9.16 8.39
CA ILE A 20 15.85 -8.53 9.28
C ILE A 20 16.20 -9.43 10.46
N GLU A 21 15.22 -10.14 11.05
CA GLU A 21 15.51 -11.13 12.11
C GLU A 21 16.32 -12.30 11.56
N HIS A 22 16.05 -12.77 10.34
CA HIS A 22 16.88 -13.77 9.68
C HIS A 22 18.31 -13.23 9.47
N TYR A 23 18.47 -12.00 8.99
CA TYR A 23 19.77 -11.36 8.87
C TYR A 23 20.53 -11.31 10.21
N LYS A 24 19.87 -10.92 11.29
CA LYS A 24 20.46 -10.92 12.64
C LYS A 24 20.97 -12.29 13.06
N SER A 25 20.24 -13.36 12.72
CA SER A 25 20.68 -14.73 13.06
C SER A 25 21.94 -15.19 12.31
N LEU A 26 22.30 -14.53 11.20
CA LEU A 26 23.48 -14.84 10.39
C LEU A 26 24.74 -14.06 10.80
N ILE A 27 24.59 -12.96 11.56
CA ILE A 27 25.71 -12.13 12.03
C ILE A 27 26.03 -12.43 13.50
N SER A 28 27.30 -12.38 13.89
CA SER A 28 27.70 -12.51 15.31
C SER A 28 27.36 -11.25 16.10
N ASP A 29 26.98 -11.39 17.38
CA ASP A 29 26.45 -10.34 18.29
C ASP A 29 27.19 -8.98 18.27
N SER A 30 28.48 -8.92 17.92
CA SER A 30 29.27 -7.67 17.98
C SER A 30 29.04 -6.67 16.84
N SER A 31 28.40 -7.05 15.73
CA SER A 31 28.05 -6.12 14.63
C SER A 31 26.59 -5.63 14.69
N ALA A 32 25.83 -6.11 15.68
CA ALA A 32 24.38 -5.98 15.75
C ALA A 32 23.87 -4.69 16.43
N GLU A 33 24.73 -3.80 16.92
CA GLU A 33 24.28 -2.62 17.69
C GLU A 33 24.50 -1.27 17.01
N GLU A 34 25.47 -1.13 16.10
CA GLU A 34 25.84 0.19 15.55
C GLU A 34 24.94 0.68 14.39
N GLY A 35 24.22 -0.23 13.71
CA GLY A 35 23.41 0.11 12.51
C GLY A 35 21.90 0.25 12.72
N PHE A 36 21.38 -0.13 13.90
CA PHE A 36 19.94 -0.31 14.12
C PHE A 36 19.19 0.94 14.60
N SER A 37 19.91 2.03 14.88
CA SER A 37 19.31 3.30 15.30
C SER A 37 20.04 4.48 14.68
N SER A 38 19.48 5.01 13.59
CA SER A 38 19.71 6.40 13.22
C SER A 38 18.54 7.26 13.72
N PRO A 39 18.78 8.26 14.59
CA PRO A 39 17.76 9.22 14.96
C PRO A 39 17.35 10.02 13.72
N GLY A 40 16.04 10.09 13.49
CA GLY A 40 15.34 10.79 12.42
C GLY A 40 16.10 11.96 11.77
N ALA A 41 16.82 11.68 10.69
CA ALA A 41 17.02 12.67 9.65
C ALA A 41 15.71 12.78 8.85
N ALA A 42 15.08 13.94 8.90
CA ALA A 42 13.97 14.30 8.02
C ALA A 42 14.49 14.40 6.58
N VAL A 43 14.62 13.25 5.90
CA VAL A 43 14.81 13.23 4.45
C VAL A 43 13.51 13.72 3.84
N ARG A 44 13.62 14.73 2.97
CA ARG A 44 12.53 15.30 2.19
C ARG A 44 11.80 14.18 1.44
N ASP A 45 10.57 13.89 1.87
CA ASP A 45 9.75 12.81 1.30
C ASP A 45 9.24 13.19 -0.09
N ASN A 46 9.52 12.35 -1.08
CA ASN A 46 9.17 12.54 -2.49
C ASN A 46 8.14 11.52 -3.02
N PHE A 47 7.37 10.85 -2.15
CA PHE A 47 6.55 9.71 -2.58
C PHE A 47 5.12 10.11 -2.99
N LEU A 48 4.71 9.69 -4.19
CA LEU A 48 3.33 9.74 -4.70
C LEU A 48 2.37 8.75 -3.98
N TYR A 49 2.89 7.89 -3.11
CA TYR A 49 2.18 6.81 -2.42
C TYR A 49 2.59 6.83 -0.95
N THR A 50 1.65 6.70 0.00
CA THR A 50 2.05 6.54 1.41
C THR A 50 2.85 5.25 1.58
N ARG A 51 3.74 5.22 2.56
CA ARG A 51 4.71 4.14 2.72
C ARG A 51 4.04 2.94 3.40
N GLY A 52 3.82 1.87 2.64
CA GLY A 52 3.54 0.55 3.21
C GLY A 52 4.75 -0.07 3.84
N ASN A 53 4.61 -0.62 5.04
CA ASN A 53 5.63 -1.28 5.89
C ASN A 53 6.73 -0.38 6.48
N PHE A 54 7.13 0.68 5.79
CA PHE A 54 8.38 1.40 6.11
C PHE A 54 8.24 2.54 7.13
N GLU A 55 7.02 2.87 7.57
CA GLU A 55 6.81 4.00 8.50
C GLU A 55 7.04 3.64 9.96
N GLN A 56 6.92 2.37 10.35
CA GLN A 56 7.11 1.98 11.76
C GLN A 56 8.55 1.55 12.07
N HIS A 57 9.27 1.00 11.08
CA HIS A 57 10.65 0.52 11.24
C HIS A 57 11.52 1.01 10.08
N ARG A 58 12.08 2.22 10.23
CA ARG A 58 12.93 2.83 9.20
C ARG A 58 14.32 2.20 9.23
N TYR A 59 14.50 1.12 8.47
CA TYR A 59 15.82 0.54 8.25
C TYR A 59 16.64 1.42 7.29
N SER A 60 17.88 1.72 7.67
CA SER A 60 18.79 2.52 6.86
C SER A 60 19.17 1.76 5.58
N ASN A 61 19.45 2.48 4.49
CA ASN A 61 20.01 1.87 3.27
C ASN A 61 21.26 1.05 3.60
N ALA A 62 22.14 1.55 4.48
CA ALA A 62 23.35 0.85 4.89
C ALA A 62 23.05 -0.52 5.54
N LEU A 63 22.03 -0.60 6.41
CA LEU A 63 21.61 -1.87 7.00
C LEU A 63 21.06 -2.82 5.94
N LEU A 64 20.22 -2.33 5.03
CA LEU A 64 19.64 -3.15 3.98
C LEU A 64 20.70 -3.64 2.98
N GLU A 65 21.70 -2.83 2.65
CA GLU A 65 22.84 -3.24 1.83
C GLU A 65 23.69 -4.29 2.55
N SER A 66 23.98 -4.11 3.85
CA SER A 66 24.69 -5.13 4.63
C SER A 66 23.93 -6.46 4.70
N ALA A 67 22.60 -6.41 4.86
CA ALA A 67 21.76 -7.60 4.84
C ALA A 67 21.77 -8.27 3.45
N ARG A 68 21.67 -7.51 2.36
CA ARG A 68 21.80 -8.02 0.99
C ARG A 68 23.13 -8.76 0.82
N ASP A 69 24.24 -8.10 1.14
CA ASP A 69 25.58 -8.66 0.95
C ASP A 69 25.79 -9.92 1.80
N THR A 70 25.23 -9.96 3.01
CA THR A 70 25.29 -11.14 3.90
C THR A 70 24.50 -12.32 3.35
N PHE A 71 23.28 -12.09 2.85
CA PHE A 71 22.48 -13.15 2.23
C PHE A 71 23.11 -13.65 0.93
N GLU A 72 23.65 -12.76 0.09
CA GLU A 72 24.38 -13.14 -1.12
C GLU A 72 25.63 -13.97 -0.80
N ALA A 73 26.37 -13.62 0.25
CA ALA A 73 27.51 -14.40 0.72
C ALA A 73 27.09 -15.78 1.25
N ALA A 74 26.00 -15.85 2.04
CA ALA A 74 25.47 -17.11 2.56
C ALA A 74 24.97 -18.04 1.44
N LEU A 75 24.35 -17.49 0.39
CA LEU A 75 23.93 -18.26 -0.79
C LEU A 75 25.12 -18.86 -1.57
N ASN A 76 26.30 -18.24 -1.52
CA ASN A 76 27.51 -18.81 -2.15
C ASN A 76 28.04 -20.05 -1.43
N SER A 77 27.77 -20.20 -0.13
CA SER A 77 28.20 -21.35 0.69
C SER A 77 27.08 -22.35 0.98
N THR A 78 25.83 -22.03 0.63
CA THR A 78 24.66 -22.87 0.88
C THR A 78 24.27 -23.61 -0.41
N SER A 79 24.38 -24.94 -0.43
CA SER A 79 23.92 -25.75 -1.57
C SER A 79 22.42 -25.98 -1.51
N ARG A 80 21.75 -25.76 -2.65
CA ARG A 80 20.34 -26.09 -2.86
C ARG A 80 20.08 -27.59 -2.70
N GLU A 81 21.00 -28.45 -3.11
CA GLU A 81 20.84 -29.90 -3.09
C GLU A 81 21.00 -30.48 -1.67
N GLU A 82 21.94 -29.93 -0.89
CA GLU A 82 22.25 -30.42 0.46
C GLU A 82 21.27 -29.91 1.52
N VAL A 83 20.95 -28.61 1.48
CA VAL A 83 20.05 -27.94 2.44
C VAL A 83 19.00 -27.09 1.71
N PRO A 84 18.09 -27.72 0.95
CA PRO A 84 17.15 -27.02 0.06
C PRO A 84 16.27 -25.99 0.76
N LEU A 85 15.78 -26.29 1.96
CA LEU A 85 14.88 -25.40 2.70
C LEU A 85 15.60 -24.14 3.21
N ASP A 86 16.84 -24.28 3.69
CA ASP A 86 17.66 -23.14 4.14
C ASP A 86 18.03 -22.25 2.96
N TRP A 87 18.39 -22.86 1.82
CA TRP A 87 18.63 -22.14 0.57
C TRP A 87 17.40 -21.34 0.11
N ALA A 88 16.20 -21.94 0.20
CA ALA A 88 14.95 -21.25 -0.14
C ALA A 88 14.63 -20.11 0.85
N ALA A 89 14.87 -20.31 2.15
CA ALA A 89 14.68 -19.29 3.18
C ALA A 89 15.62 -18.09 2.95
N LEU A 90 16.88 -18.33 2.59
CA LEU A 90 17.83 -17.27 2.22
C LEU A 90 17.32 -16.46 1.02
N HIS A 91 16.87 -17.13 -0.04
CA HIS A 91 16.30 -16.46 -1.21
C HIS A 91 15.04 -15.65 -0.91
N ASN A 92 14.14 -16.18 -0.05
CA ASN A 92 12.95 -15.45 0.37
C ASN A 92 13.30 -14.21 1.21
N SER A 93 14.28 -14.30 2.12
CA SER A 93 14.74 -13.13 2.89
C SER A 93 15.48 -12.12 2.03
N LEU A 94 16.36 -12.56 1.14
CA LEU A 94 17.03 -11.70 0.17
C LEU A 94 16.02 -10.95 -0.72
N GLY A 95 14.98 -11.63 -1.20
CA GLY A 95 13.91 -11.01 -1.97
C GLY A 95 13.24 -9.85 -1.23
N ASN A 96 12.94 -10.03 0.06
CA ASN A 96 12.35 -8.98 0.90
C ASN A 96 13.31 -7.78 1.11
N ILE A 97 14.60 -8.03 1.33
CA ILE A 97 15.62 -6.97 1.44
C ILE A 97 15.78 -6.19 0.12
N LEU A 98 15.84 -6.90 -1.01
CA LEU A 98 15.93 -6.30 -2.33
C LEU A 98 14.71 -5.44 -2.66
N ALA A 99 13.50 -5.92 -2.35
CA ALA A 99 12.27 -5.15 -2.53
C ALA A 99 12.25 -3.88 -1.67
N ALA A 100 12.80 -3.95 -0.44
CA ALA A 100 12.95 -2.78 0.42
C ALA A 100 13.93 -1.74 -0.14
N LEU A 101 15.10 -2.17 -0.59
CA LEU A 101 16.06 -1.28 -1.28
C LEU A 101 15.44 -0.66 -2.54
N ALA A 102 14.76 -1.48 -3.36
CA ALA A 102 14.10 -1.04 -4.58
C ALA A 102 13.05 0.06 -4.31
N GLN A 103 12.28 -0.07 -3.23
CA GLN A 103 11.31 0.94 -2.82
C GLN A 103 11.98 2.25 -2.40
N GLN A 104 13.08 2.18 -1.62
CA GLN A 104 13.80 3.38 -1.15
C GLN A 104 14.47 4.13 -2.31
N MET A 105 14.97 3.39 -3.31
CA MET A 105 15.72 3.93 -4.45
C MET A 105 14.85 4.18 -5.69
N GLN A 106 13.59 3.74 -5.70
CA GLN A 106 12.72 3.71 -6.88
C GLN A 106 13.36 2.97 -8.07
N ASP A 107 13.96 1.81 -7.79
CA ASP A 107 14.79 1.06 -8.73
C ASP A 107 14.06 -0.20 -9.24
N ALA A 108 13.76 -0.22 -10.55
CA ALA A 108 13.06 -1.32 -11.19
C ALA A 108 13.93 -2.59 -11.30
N ASP A 109 15.25 -2.47 -11.45
CA ASP A 109 16.15 -3.61 -11.56
C ASP A 109 16.29 -4.33 -10.22
N LEU A 110 16.33 -3.57 -9.11
CA LEU A 110 16.29 -4.17 -7.76
C LEU A 110 14.98 -4.90 -7.50
N TYR A 111 13.85 -4.35 -7.94
CA TYR A 111 12.57 -5.07 -7.88
C TYR A 111 12.56 -6.34 -8.73
N ALA A 112 13.14 -6.31 -9.93
CA ALA A 112 13.27 -7.50 -10.78
C ALA A 112 14.14 -8.58 -10.12
N LYS A 113 15.22 -8.20 -9.44
CA LYS A 113 16.06 -9.12 -8.63
C LYS A 113 15.31 -9.69 -7.42
N ALA A 114 14.46 -8.89 -6.76
CA ALA A 114 13.60 -9.38 -5.69
C ALA A 114 12.62 -10.46 -6.19
N VAL A 115 11.95 -10.19 -7.31
CA VAL A 115 11.07 -11.15 -7.99
C VAL A 115 11.82 -12.43 -8.37
N ALA A 116 13.04 -12.32 -8.91
CA ALA A 116 13.87 -13.49 -9.22
C ALA A 116 14.22 -14.30 -7.96
N SER A 117 14.57 -13.64 -6.85
CA SER A 117 14.89 -14.31 -5.58
C SER A 117 13.70 -15.08 -5.02
N PHE A 118 12.49 -14.51 -5.04
CA PHE A 118 11.30 -15.25 -4.63
C PHE A 118 11.00 -16.45 -5.54
N ASN A 119 11.18 -16.29 -6.85
CA ASN A 119 11.02 -17.41 -7.78
C ASN A 119 12.02 -18.54 -7.50
N HIS A 120 13.27 -18.24 -7.17
CA HIS A 120 14.25 -19.24 -6.74
C HIS A 120 13.78 -20.00 -5.50
N ALA A 121 13.30 -19.31 -4.46
CA ALA A 121 12.73 -19.96 -3.29
C ALA A 121 11.56 -20.90 -3.65
N LEU A 122 10.70 -20.49 -4.59
CA LEU A 122 9.56 -21.28 -5.09
C LEU A 122 9.97 -22.48 -5.97
N GLU A 123 11.24 -22.63 -6.34
CA GLU A 123 11.73 -23.86 -6.98
C GLU A 123 11.90 -25.01 -5.99
N VAL A 124 11.98 -24.71 -4.70
CA VAL A 124 12.08 -25.67 -3.60
C VAL A 124 10.77 -25.74 -2.82
N LEU A 125 10.23 -24.57 -2.46
CA LEU A 125 8.98 -24.48 -1.73
C LEU A 125 7.84 -24.81 -2.69
N THR A 126 7.02 -25.80 -2.32
CA THR A 126 5.86 -26.18 -3.13
C THR A 126 4.61 -26.22 -2.26
N GLN A 127 3.45 -26.00 -2.88
CA GLN A 127 2.15 -26.07 -2.21
C GLN A 127 1.96 -27.40 -1.47
N GLU A 128 2.44 -28.51 -2.03
CA GLU A 128 2.24 -29.85 -1.47
C GLU A 128 3.15 -30.15 -0.28
N LYS A 129 4.41 -29.70 -0.33
CA LYS A 129 5.44 -30.09 0.65
C LYS A 129 5.63 -29.06 1.76
N THR A 130 5.49 -27.78 1.42
CA THR A 130 5.73 -26.64 2.31
C THR A 130 4.64 -25.58 2.08
N PRO A 131 3.36 -25.92 2.32
CA PRO A 131 2.22 -25.08 1.92
C PRO A 131 2.30 -23.66 2.50
N LYS A 132 2.67 -23.53 3.78
CA LYS A 132 2.69 -22.24 4.48
C LYS A 132 3.80 -21.33 3.97
N GLU A 133 5.01 -21.86 3.84
CA GLU A 133 6.17 -21.13 3.31
C GLU A 133 5.95 -20.77 1.84
N TRP A 134 5.38 -21.69 1.05
CA TRP A 134 5.02 -21.43 -0.34
C TRP A 134 4.02 -20.28 -0.47
N ALA A 135 2.96 -20.27 0.34
CA ALA A 135 1.97 -19.20 0.33
C ALA A 135 2.57 -17.84 0.76
N ALA A 136 3.39 -17.83 1.80
CA ALA A 136 4.11 -16.62 2.24
C ALA A 136 5.04 -16.07 1.15
N THR A 137 5.79 -16.93 0.46
CA THR A 137 6.67 -16.53 -0.64
C THR A 137 5.88 -16.05 -1.86
N GLN A 138 4.74 -16.68 -2.18
CA GLN A 138 3.83 -16.21 -3.24
C GLN A 138 3.27 -14.82 -2.92
N TYR A 139 2.88 -14.56 -1.67
CA TYR A 139 2.44 -13.22 -1.24
C TYR A 139 3.55 -12.16 -1.35
N ASN A 140 4.77 -12.51 -0.95
CA ASN A 140 5.93 -11.61 -1.06
C ASN A 140 6.28 -11.32 -2.53
N LEU A 141 6.26 -12.35 -3.38
CA LEU A 141 6.39 -12.23 -4.84
C LEU A 141 5.31 -11.29 -5.41
N GLY A 142 4.05 -11.48 -5.01
CA GLY A 142 2.93 -10.63 -5.39
C GLY A 142 3.15 -9.17 -5.02
N THR A 143 3.72 -8.92 -3.84
CA THR A 143 4.03 -7.56 -3.34
C THR A 143 5.14 -6.89 -4.16
N ALA A 144 6.26 -7.58 -4.40
CA ALA A 144 7.35 -7.06 -5.21
C ALA A 144 6.92 -6.82 -6.67
N ALA A 145 6.18 -7.75 -7.26
CA ALA A 145 5.65 -7.62 -8.62
C ALA A 145 4.63 -6.47 -8.72
N GLN A 146 3.76 -6.28 -7.72
CA GLN A 146 2.82 -5.15 -7.70
C GLN A 146 3.58 -3.81 -7.76
N ALA A 147 4.61 -3.67 -6.93
CA ALA A 147 5.41 -2.45 -6.87
C ALA A 147 6.19 -2.21 -8.17
N LEU A 148 6.78 -3.25 -8.76
CA LEU A 148 7.44 -3.19 -10.06
C LEU A 148 6.48 -2.78 -11.17
N GLY A 149 5.30 -3.41 -11.24
CA GLY A 149 4.28 -3.12 -12.25
C GLY A 149 3.73 -1.70 -12.13
N ARG A 150 3.65 -1.16 -10.91
CA ARG A 150 3.32 0.25 -10.67
C ARG A 150 4.43 1.18 -11.16
N LEU A 151 5.69 0.88 -10.85
CA LEU A 151 6.84 1.70 -11.24
C LEU A 151 7.02 1.75 -12.76
N LEU A 152 6.89 0.62 -13.44
CA LEU A 152 7.03 0.50 -14.89
C LEU A 152 5.75 0.84 -15.66
N SER A 153 4.62 1.04 -14.97
CA SER A 153 3.30 1.09 -15.58
C SER A 153 2.98 -0.12 -16.48
N ASP A 154 3.41 -1.32 -16.06
CA ASP A 154 3.29 -2.55 -16.85
C ASP A 154 2.16 -3.48 -16.33
N SER A 155 1.09 -3.54 -17.12
CA SER A 155 -0.07 -4.40 -16.86
C SER A 155 0.24 -5.91 -16.79
N LYS A 156 1.26 -6.39 -17.52
CA LYS A 156 1.65 -7.81 -17.48
C LYS A 156 2.25 -8.17 -16.13
N VAL A 157 3.12 -7.30 -15.60
CA VAL A 157 3.72 -7.49 -14.27
C VAL A 157 2.64 -7.41 -13.18
N LEU A 158 1.67 -6.50 -13.30
CA LEU A 158 0.52 -6.45 -12.39
C LEU A 158 -0.33 -7.73 -12.46
N LYS A 159 -0.50 -8.34 -13.64
CA LYS A 159 -1.19 -9.62 -13.76
C LYS A 159 -0.44 -10.72 -13.02
N SER A 160 0.88 -10.80 -13.15
CA SER A 160 1.70 -11.76 -12.39
C SER A 160 1.58 -11.56 -10.88
N SER A 161 1.43 -10.31 -10.41
CA SER A 161 1.14 -10.02 -9.00
C SER A 161 -0.21 -10.59 -8.55
N VAL A 162 -1.27 -10.43 -9.36
CA VAL A 162 -2.60 -11.03 -9.09
C VAL A 162 -2.50 -12.56 -9.01
N ASP A 163 -1.78 -13.17 -9.93
CA ASP A 163 -1.61 -14.63 -9.97
C ASP A 163 -0.89 -15.12 -8.69
N ALA A 164 0.17 -14.43 -8.24
CA ALA A 164 0.90 -14.78 -7.03
C ALA A 164 0.06 -14.63 -5.75
N TYR A 165 -0.71 -13.55 -5.59
CA TYR A 165 -1.64 -13.44 -4.45
C TYR A 165 -2.75 -14.49 -4.48
N THR A 166 -3.27 -14.81 -5.67
CA THR A 166 -4.29 -15.86 -5.83
C THR A 166 -3.73 -17.23 -5.47
N ASN A 167 -2.45 -17.49 -5.79
CA ASN A 167 -1.75 -18.70 -5.35
C ASN A 167 -1.64 -18.78 -3.83
N ALA A 168 -1.27 -17.69 -3.16
CA ALA A 168 -1.21 -17.66 -1.69
C ALA A 168 -2.58 -18.02 -1.06
N LEU A 169 -3.67 -17.55 -1.65
CA LEU A 169 -5.05 -17.86 -1.24
C LEU A 169 -5.50 -19.30 -1.53
N LEU A 170 -4.69 -20.14 -2.19
CA LEU A 170 -4.94 -21.58 -2.28
C LEU A 170 -4.57 -22.31 -0.98
N VAL A 171 -3.81 -21.67 -0.10
CA VAL A 171 -3.41 -22.18 1.20
C VAL A 171 -4.03 -21.34 2.30
N TRP A 172 -3.90 -20.01 2.23
CA TRP A 172 -4.47 -19.12 3.22
C TRP A 172 -5.96 -19.00 3.03
N THR A 173 -6.70 -19.60 3.96
CA THR A 173 -8.16 -19.60 3.95
C THR A 173 -8.72 -18.59 4.94
N ARG A 174 -10.00 -18.22 4.77
CA ARG A 174 -10.65 -17.31 5.71
C ARG A 174 -10.82 -17.97 7.09
N GLU A 175 -10.97 -19.28 7.11
CA GLU A 175 -11.24 -20.07 8.32
C GLU A 175 -9.99 -20.31 9.16
N ASP A 176 -8.87 -20.68 8.52
CA ASP A 176 -7.66 -21.12 9.22
C ASP A 176 -6.54 -20.04 9.27
N ASP A 177 -6.54 -19.09 8.34
CA ASP A 177 -5.46 -18.10 8.15
C ASP A 177 -6.03 -16.68 7.98
N LEU A 178 -6.90 -16.28 8.92
CA LEU A 178 -7.71 -15.05 8.83
C LEU A 178 -6.88 -13.79 8.51
N GLU A 179 -5.74 -13.62 9.18
CA GLU A 179 -4.87 -12.44 9.02
C GLU A 179 -4.23 -12.41 7.63
N GLU A 180 -3.60 -13.52 7.24
CA GLU A 180 -2.92 -13.64 5.96
C GLU A 180 -3.90 -13.57 4.79
N TRP A 181 -5.09 -14.18 4.93
CA TRP A 181 -6.17 -14.09 3.95
C TRP A 181 -6.64 -12.64 3.77
N ALA A 182 -6.86 -11.90 4.87
CA ALA A 182 -7.26 -10.50 4.82
C ALA A 182 -6.20 -9.62 4.16
N ALA A 183 -4.92 -9.85 4.48
CA ALA A 183 -3.80 -9.15 3.88
C ALA A 183 -3.72 -9.42 2.37
N ALA A 184 -3.85 -10.68 1.92
CA ALA A 184 -3.87 -11.03 0.51
C ALA A 184 -5.06 -10.38 -0.23
N MET A 185 -6.26 -10.35 0.39
CA MET A 185 -7.43 -9.67 -0.17
C MET A 185 -7.25 -8.16 -0.28
N HIS A 186 -6.65 -7.51 0.73
CA HIS A 186 -6.29 -6.10 0.66
C HIS A 186 -5.34 -5.84 -0.51
N GLN A 187 -4.28 -6.63 -0.63
CA GLN A 187 -3.28 -6.45 -1.68
C GLN A 187 -3.84 -6.70 -3.09
N LEU A 188 -4.74 -7.68 -3.25
CA LEU A 188 -5.50 -7.86 -4.50
C LEU A 188 -6.37 -6.65 -4.81
N GLY A 189 -7.04 -6.08 -3.81
CA GLY A 189 -7.78 -4.83 -3.92
C GLY A 189 -6.90 -3.73 -4.49
N LEU A 190 -5.69 -3.58 -3.96
CA LEU A 190 -4.75 -2.58 -4.45
C LEU A 190 -4.23 -2.86 -5.86
N THR A 191 -3.84 -4.11 -6.17
CA THR A 191 -3.36 -4.48 -7.51
C THR A 191 -4.43 -4.24 -8.56
N PHE A 192 -5.68 -4.62 -8.29
CA PHE A 192 -6.80 -4.34 -9.19
C PHE A 192 -7.08 -2.84 -9.33
N HIS A 193 -6.91 -2.05 -8.27
CA HIS A 193 -7.04 -0.61 -8.35
C HIS A 193 -5.99 -0.02 -9.32
N THR A 194 -4.71 -0.32 -9.12
CA THR A 194 -3.62 0.16 -10.00
C THR A 194 -3.81 -0.31 -11.44
N HIS A 195 -4.21 -1.56 -11.64
CA HIS A 195 -4.45 -2.09 -12.97
C HIS A 195 -5.67 -1.43 -13.64
N GLY A 196 -6.72 -1.12 -12.88
CA GLY A 196 -7.89 -0.38 -13.36
C GLY A 196 -7.54 1.03 -13.82
N LEU A 197 -6.64 1.73 -13.11
CA LEU A 197 -6.13 3.04 -13.50
C LEU A 197 -5.38 2.99 -14.84
N GLN A 198 -4.58 1.95 -15.07
CA GLN A 198 -3.82 1.78 -16.31
C GLN A 198 -4.72 1.43 -17.51
N LEU A 199 -5.74 0.57 -17.29
CA LEU A 199 -6.66 0.14 -18.35
C LEU A 199 -7.85 1.08 -18.55
N GLN A 200 -8.08 2.03 -17.65
CA GLN A 200 -9.31 2.81 -17.56
C GLN A 200 -10.58 1.93 -17.54
N GLY A 201 -10.51 0.81 -16.81
CA GLY A 201 -11.50 -0.26 -16.88
C GLY A 201 -12.33 -0.44 -15.61
N ASN A 202 -13.62 -0.07 -15.65
CA ASN A 202 -14.54 -0.19 -14.51
C ASN A 202 -14.67 -1.64 -13.98
N ARG A 203 -14.59 -2.65 -14.85
CA ARG A 203 -14.62 -4.06 -14.42
C ARG A 203 -13.46 -4.39 -13.46
N THR A 204 -12.29 -3.81 -13.67
CA THR A 204 -11.12 -4.04 -12.82
C THR A 204 -11.28 -3.29 -11.49
N PHE A 205 -11.82 -2.07 -11.51
CA PHE A 205 -12.19 -1.36 -10.28
C PHE A 205 -13.25 -2.12 -9.47
N GLN A 206 -14.25 -2.71 -10.10
CA GLN A 206 -15.25 -3.53 -9.41
C GLN A 206 -14.60 -4.74 -8.70
N LYS A 207 -13.63 -5.42 -9.34
CA LYS A 207 -12.85 -6.48 -8.68
C LYS A 207 -12.09 -5.96 -7.46
N SER A 208 -11.52 -4.77 -7.55
CA SER A 208 -10.84 -4.11 -6.43
C SER A 208 -11.80 -3.86 -5.25
N VAL A 209 -12.99 -3.31 -5.52
CA VAL A 209 -14.02 -3.10 -4.47
C VAL A 209 -14.42 -4.42 -3.80
N VAL A 210 -14.57 -5.50 -4.57
CA VAL A 210 -14.90 -6.84 -4.02
C VAL A 210 -13.78 -7.36 -3.12
N ALA A 211 -12.52 -7.25 -3.55
CA ALA A 211 -11.38 -7.70 -2.76
C ALA A 211 -11.24 -6.91 -1.44
N TYR A 212 -11.41 -5.57 -1.48
CA TYR A 212 -11.45 -4.78 -0.25
C TYR A 212 -12.64 -5.13 0.66
N LYS A 213 -13.83 -5.37 0.10
CA LYS A 213 -14.98 -5.82 0.90
C LYS A 213 -14.73 -7.16 1.60
N ASN A 214 -14.02 -8.08 0.94
CA ASN A 214 -13.62 -9.34 1.55
C ASN A 214 -12.67 -9.12 2.73
N ALA A 215 -11.63 -8.29 2.56
CA ALA A 215 -10.73 -7.94 3.67
C ALA A 215 -11.49 -7.27 4.83
N LEU A 216 -12.35 -6.29 4.55
CA LEU A 216 -13.16 -5.60 5.57
C LEU A 216 -14.15 -6.51 6.32
N ALA A 217 -14.48 -7.69 5.79
CA ALA A 217 -15.40 -8.61 6.44
C ALA A 217 -14.80 -9.31 7.67
N VAL A 218 -13.50 -9.12 7.93
CA VAL A 218 -12.76 -9.77 9.02
C VAL A 218 -11.87 -8.81 9.81
N LEU A 219 -11.68 -7.57 9.33
CA LEU A 219 -10.91 -6.55 10.04
C LEU A 219 -11.81 -5.84 11.06
N ASP A 220 -11.28 -5.64 12.26
CA ASP A 220 -11.93 -4.92 13.35
C ASP A 220 -10.98 -3.86 13.95
N ALA A 221 -11.55 -2.88 14.66
CA ALA A 221 -10.78 -1.76 15.18
C ALA A 221 -9.90 -2.12 16.38
N ASP A 222 -10.20 -3.20 17.09
CA ASP A 222 -9.47 -3.59 18.31
C ASP A 222 -8.17 -4.32 17.96
N ASN A 223 -8.19 -5.16 16.93
CA ASN A 223 -7.06 -5.98 16.52
C ASN A 223 -6.33 -5.45 15.29
N TYR A 224 -7.03 -4.74 14.40
CA TYR A 224 -6.54 -4.40 13.06
C TYR A 224 -6.81 -2.94 12.67
N ALA A 225 -6.70 -2.01 13.62
CA ALA A 225 -7.02 -0.60 13.41
C ALA A 225 -6.38 0.01 12.15
N LEU A 226 -5.07 -0.20 11.95
CA LEU A 226 -4.33 0.36 10.82
C LEU A 226 -4.81 -0.25 9.49
N GLU A 227 -4.92 -1.56 9.42
CA GLU A 227 -5.38 -2.31 8.27
C GLU A 227 -6.83 -1.94 7.93
N LEU A 228 -7.69 -1.79 8.93
CA LEU A 228 -9.08 -1.39 8.78
C LEU A 228 -9.18 0.02 8.18
N ALA A 229 -8.46 0.99 8.75
CA ALA A 229 -8.41 2.37 8.24
C ALA A 229 -7.87 2.42 6.80
N ALA A 230 -6.76 1.71 6.54
CA ALA A 230 -6.14 1.64 5.22
C ALA A 230 -7.08 1.04 4.17
N THR A 231 -7.75 -0.07 4.52
CA THR A 231 -8.66 -0.78 3.62
C THR A 231 -9.90 0.06 3.31
N HIS A 232 -10.45 0.76 4.31
CA HIS A 232 -11.55 1.69 4.11
C HIS A 232 -11.18 2.88 3.22
N ASN A 233 -10.03 3.50 3.47
CA ASN A 233 -9.52 4.60 2.65
C ASN A 233 -9.29 4.14 1.20
N ASN A 234 -8.61 3.02 0.99
CA ASN A 234 -8.28 2.55 -0.35
C ASN A 234 -9.53 2.09 -1.13
N ARG A 235 -10.50 1.48 -0.45
CA ARG A 235 -11.80 1.19 -1.05
C ARG A 235 -12.54 2.47 -1.46
N GLY A 236 -12.46 3.51 -0.64
CA GLY A 236 -13.00 4.84 -0.96
C GLY A 236 -12.40 5.39 -2.26
N ALA A 237 -11.09 5.26 -2.45
CA ALA A 237 -10.41 5.72 -3.68
C ALA A 237 -10.93 5.04 -4.95
N VAL A 238 -11.20 3.73 -4.87
CA VAL A 238 -11.72 3.00 -6.04
C VAL A 238 -13.17 3.34 -6.31
N LEU A 239 -13.97 3.49 -5.27
CA LEU A 239 -15.37 3.91 -5.38
C LEU A 239 -15.47 5.33 -5.94
N HIS A 240 -14.56 6.22 -5.57
CA HIS A 240 -14.48 7.57 -6.11
C HIS A 240 -14.17 7.53 -7.61
N HIS A 241 -13.14 6.78 -8.05
CA HIS A 241 -12.88 6.62 -9.48
C HIS A 241 -14.04 6.00 -10.26
N LEU A 242 -14.73 5.01 -9.69
CA LEU A 242 -15.96 4.48 -10.28
C LEU A 242 -17.07 5.53 -10.34
N GLY A 243 -17.23 6.35 -9.31
CA GLY A 243 -18.22 7.42 -9.28
C GLY A 243 -17.97 8.47 -10.35
N GLU A 244 -16.72 8.88 -10.56
CA GLU A 244 -16.36 9.80 -11.64
C GLU A 244 -16.53 9.16 -13.02
N SER A 245 -16.06 7.93 -13.22
CA SER A 245 -16.11 7.28 -14.53
C SER A 245 -17.51 6.84 -14.96
N GLU A 246 -18.39 6.55 -14.00
CA GLU A 246 -19.79 6.17 -14.22
C GLU A 246 -20.76 7.34 -14.09
N GLU A 247 -20.27 8.56 -13.78
CA GLU A 247 -21.09 9.73 -13.42
C GLU A 247 -22.16 9.38 -12.36
N ASN A 248 -21.73 8.65 -11.33
CA ASN A 248 -22.62 8.01 -10.35
C ASN A 248 -22.45 8.61 -8.95
N ALA A 249 -23.42 9.46 -8.56
CA ALA A 249 -23.46 10.09 -7.24
C ALA A 249 -23.46 9.07 -6.09
N GLY A 250 -24.21 7.96 -6.22
CA GLY A 250 -24.28 6.93 -5.19
C GLY A 250 -22.94 6.24 -4.92
N ARG A 251 -22.07 6.13 -5.94
CA ARG A 251 -20.69 5.65 -5.77
C ARG A 251 -19.80 6.65 -5.03
N LEU A 252 -19.94 7.94 -5.33
CA LEU A 252 -19.23 9.00 -4.61
C LEU A 252 -19.66 9.06 -3.14
N GLU A 253 -20.96 8.93 -2.86
CA GLU A 253 -21.45 8.80 -1.48
C GLU A 253 -20.90 7.54 -0.78
N GLU A 254 -20.81 6.40 -1.48
CA GLU A 254 -20.20 5.18 -0.93
C GLU A 254 -18.70 5.39 -0.64
N ALA A 255 -18.00 6.15 -1.48
CA ALA A 255 -16.62 6.54 -1.26
C ALA A 255 -16.46 7.41 0.00
N ILE A 256 -17.27 8.47 0.13
CA ILE A 256 -17.29 9.38 1.28
C ILE A 256 -17.52 8.60 2.58
N ARG A 257 -18.51 7.70 2.62
CA ARG A 257 -18.76 6.83 3.79
C ARG A 257 -17.57 5.93 4.12
N SER A 258 -16.89 5.41 3.11
CA SER A 258 -15.70 4.58 3.31
C SER A 258 -14.56 5.39 3.91
N TYR A 259 -14.31 6.61 3.41
CA TYR A 259 -13.30 7.51 3.98
C TYR A 259 -13.64 7.95 5.40
N ASP A 260 -14.92 8.25 5.68
CA ASP A 260 -15.39 8.59 7.03
C ASP A 260 -15.14 7.46 8.03
N THR A 261 -15.38 6.22 7.63
CA THR A 261 -15.10 5.05 8.48
C THR A 261 -13.61 4.95 8.76
N GLY A 262 -12.76 5.09 7.72
CA GLY A 262 -11.30 5.07 7.89
C GLY A 262 -10.80 6.20 8.79
N LEU A 263 -11.34 7.41 8.64
CA LEU A 263 -11.04 8.55 9.50
C LEU A 263 -11.45 8.29 10.95
N THR A 264 -12.65 7.75 11.17
CA THR A 264 -13.17 7.42 12.51
C THR A 264 -12.23 6.46 13.22
N VAL A 265 -11.83 5.38 12.54
CA VAL A 265 -10.85 4.42 13.07
C VAL A 265 -9.52 5.11 13.40
N CYS A 266 -9.02 5.99 12.53
CA CYS A 266 -7.78 6.74 12.81
C CYS A 266 -7.87 7.58 14.09
N LEU A 267 -8.99 8.26 14.30
CA LEU A 267 -9.20 9.15 15.44
C LEU A 267 -9.42 8.36 16.74
N GLU A 268 -10.27 7.33 16.71
CA GLU A 268 -10.63 6.54 17.90
C GLU A 268 -9.46 5.67 18.38
N GLN A 269 -8.71 5.07 17.44
CA GLN A 269 -7.57 4.20 17.75
C GLN A 269 -6.24 4.98 17.84
N GLN A 270 -6.29 6.31 17.76
CA GLN A 270 -5.13 7.20 17.88
C GLN A 270 -3.98 6.81 16.92
N LEU A 271 -4.34 6.42 15.70
CA LEU A 271 -3.36 6.09 14.66
C LEU A 271 -2.52 7.33 14.31
N PRO A 272 -1.33 7.15 13.67
CA PRO A 272 -0.51 8.27 13.25
C PRO A 272 -1.33 9.36 12.53
N PHE A 273 -1.28 10.58 13.08
CA PHE A 273 -2.22 11.65 12.74
C PHE A 273 -2.29 12.00 11.24
N HIS A 274 -1.19 11.80 10.51
CA HIS A 274 -1.15 12.04 9.07
C HIS A 274 -2.13 11.14 8.28
N LEU A 275 -2.44 9.93 8.77
CA LEU A 275 -3.42 9.03 8.14
C LEU A 275 -4.84 9.62 8.20
N ALA A 276 -5.19 10.24 9.32
CA ALA A 276 -6.46 10.95 9.47
C ALA A 276 -6.54 12.13 8.50
N VAL A 277 -5.45 12.88 8.33
CA VAL A 277 -5.38 13.98 7.35
C VAL A 277 -5.58 13.48 5.93
N LEU A 278 -4.97 12.36 5.53
CA LEU A 278 -5.16 11.78 4.21
C LEU A 278 -6.60 11.30 3.97
N CYS A 279 -7.24 10.70 4.98
CA CYS A 279 -8.65 10.34 4.90
C CYS A 279 -9.52 11.59 4.70
N ARG A 280 -9.23 12.70 5.39
CA ARG A 280 -9.91 13.98 5.20
C ARG A 280 -9.74 14.52 3.78
N VAL A 281 -8.51 14.57 3.27
CA VAL A 281 -8.21 15.03 1.90
C VAL A 281 -8.98 14.24 0.86
N ASN A 282 -8.94 12.91 0.95
CA ASN A 282 -9.64 12.03 0.01
C ASN A 282 -11.16 12.19 0.10
N ARG A 283 -11.70 12.29 1.33
CA ARG A 283 -13.12 12.54 1.56
C ARG A 283 -13.57 13.86 0.96
N SER A 284 -12.85 14.95 1.19
CA SER A 284 -13.16 16.29 0.65
C SER A 284 -13.08 16.31 -0.88
N THR A 285 -12.11 15.60 -1.45
CA THR A 285 -11.99 15.47 -2.91
C THR A 285 -13.20 14.74 -3.50
N ALA A 286 -13.63 13.62 -2.89
CA ALA A 286 -14.84 12.92 -3.31
C ALA A 286 -16.12 13.75 -3.09
N ARG A 287 -16.18 14.55 -2.02
CA ARG A 287 -17.29 15.47 -1.75
C ARG A 287 -17.38 16.59 -2.79
N SER A 288 -16.23 17.16 -3.19
CA SER A 288 -16.16 18.12 -4.30
C SER A 288 -16.70 17.53 -5.60
N ALA A 289 -16.25 16.32 -5.97
CA ALA A 289 -16.74 15.63 -7.16
C ALA A 289 -18.25 15.35 -7.10
N LEU A 290 -18.77 14.99 -5.92
CA LEU A 290 -20.21 14.79 -5.71
C LEU A 290 -20.99 16.08 -5.89
N ALA A 291 -20.50 17.18 -5.33
CA ALA A 291 -21.12 18.50 -5.45
C ALA A 291 -21.18 18.96 -6.91
N GLU A 292 -20.09 18.79 -7.67
CA GLU A 292 -20.05 19.12 -9.10
C GLU A 292 -21.06 18.29 -9.90
N LEU A 293 -21.11 16.97 -9.66
CA LEU A 293 -22.00 16.05 -10.37
C LEU A 293 -23.49 16.32 -10.07
N THR A 294 -23.81 16.62 -8.81
CA THR A 294 -25.19 16.83 -8.34
C THR A 294 -25.64 18.29 -8.42
N LYS A 295 -24.70 19.21 -8.68
CA LYS A 295 -24.86 20.66 -8.57
C LYS A 295 -25.35 21.09 -7.19
N ASP A 296 -24.91 20.39 -6.15
CA ASP A 296 -25.27 20.69 -4.77
C ASP A 296 -24.28 21.67 -4.14
N ARG A 297 -24.74 22.92 -4.00
CA ARG A 297 -23.98 24.01 -3.41
C ARG A 297 -23.60 23.75 -1.94
N ALA A 298 -24.50 23.18 -1.14
CA ALA A 298 -24.23 22.94 0.27
C ALA A 298 -23.08 21.94 0.43
N THR A 299 -23.10 20.86 -0.35
CA THR A 299 -22.00 19.89 -0.40
C THR A 299 -20.68 20.51 -0.88
N ALA A 300 -20.72 21.47 -1.82
CA ALA A 300 -19.53 22.21 -2.23
C ALA A 300 -18.98 23.13 -1.12
N GLU A 301 -19.84 23.84 -0.39
CA GLU A 301 -19.43 24.67 0.75
C GLU A 301 -18.75 23.81 1.84
N GLU A 302 -19.34 22.66 2.18
CA GLU A 302 -18.72 21.71 3.12
C GLU A 302 -17.35 21.19 2.65
N ALA A 303 -17.16 21.00 1.34
CA ALA A 303 -15.86 20.60 0.79
C ALA A 303 -14.83 21.74 0.89
N SER A 304 -15.26 22.99 0.62
CA SER A 304 -14.43 24.20 0.73
C SER A 304 -13.92 24.38 2.16
N ASP A 305 -14.85 24.38 3.13
CA ASP A 305 -14.55 24.57 4.56
C ASP A 305 -13.56 23.51 5.06
N GLU A 306 -13.73 22.26 4.63
CA GLU A 306 -12.83 21.18 5.02
C GLU A 306 -11.45 21.31 4.36
N PHE A 307 -11.34 21.78 3.11
CA PHE A 307 -10.04 22.06 2.50
C PHE A 307 -9.31 23.23 3.18
N GLU A 308 -10.03 24.29 3.55
CA GLU A 308 -9.47 25.41 4.33
C GLU A 308 -8.95 24.91 5.68
N LEU A 309 -9.76 24.11 6.41
CA LEU A 309 -9.35 23.47 7.66
C LEU A 309 -8.09 22.62 7.48
N ILE A 310 -8.03 21.81 6.41
CA ILE A 310 -6.88 20.97 6.09
C ILE A 310 -5.61 21.82 5.91
N ILE A 311 -5.68 22.88 5.10
CA ILE A 311 -4.54 23.74 4.78
C ILE A 311 -4.08 24.53 6.00
N GLU A 312 -5.00 25.07 6.81
CA GLU A 312 -4.67 25.92 7.95
C GLU A 312 -4.19 25.12 9.16
N CYS A 313 -4.91 24.06 9.53
CA CYS A 313 -4.65 23.34 10.79
C CYS A 313 -3.62 22.22 10.62
N PHE A 314 -3.39 21.73 9.40
CA PHE A 314 -2.57 20.54 9.15
C PHE A 314 -1.43 20.80 8.16
N ASP A 315 -1.00 22.04 7.98
CA ASP A 315 0.10 22.39 7.04
C ASP A 315 1.37 21.53 7.26
N ASN A 316 1.76 21.34 8.52
CA ASN A 316 2.93 20.53 8.89
C ASN A 316 2.70 19.01 8.74
N ALA A 317 1.44 18.58 8.61
CA ALA A 317 1.05 17.19 8.35
C ALA A 317 1.04 16.86 6.86
N LEU A 318 0.88 17.89 6.01
CA LEU A 318 0.72 17.73 4.58
C LEU A 318 2.08 17.66 3.91
N GLN A 319 2.23 16.66 3.06
CA GLN A 319 3.33 16.65 2.10
C GLN A 319 3.15 17.80 1.10
N PRO A 320 4.24 18.36 0.52
CA PRO A 320 4.14 19.49 -0.41
C PRO A 320 3.19 19.27 -1.59
N LEU A 321 3.16 18.05 -2.14
CA LEU A 321 2.23 17.70 -3.22
C LEU A 321 0.77 17.57 -2.74
N CYS A 322 0.56 17.11 -1.50
CA CYS A 322 -0.75 17.03 -0.89
C CYS A 322 -1.33 18.40 -0.58
N LYS A 323 -0.51 19.29 -0.03
CA LYS A 323 -0.88 20.70 0.14
C LYS A 323 -1.29 21.34 -1.17
N ARG A 324 -0.48 21.19 -2.22
CA ARG A 324 -0.79 21.71 -3.56
C ARG A 324 -2.10 21.15 -4.13
N HIS A 325 -2.35 19.86 -3.95
CA HIS A 325 -3.63 19.26 -4.34
C HIS A 325 -4.80 19.91 -3.60
N CYS A 326 -4.69 20.10 -2.27
CA CYS A 326 -5.73 20.76 -1.48
C CYS A 326 -5.97 22.21 -1.96
N GLU A 327 -4.92 22.98 -2.21
CA GLU A 327 -5.01 24.35 -2.75
C GLU A 327 -5.69 24.39 -4.12
N GLU A 328 -5.35 23.44 -5.01
CA GLU A 328 -5.98 23.33 -6.34
C GLU A 328 -7.46 22.92 -6.25
N GLN A 329 -7.81 21.99 -5.36
CA GLN A 329 -9.21 21.60 -5.14
C GLN A 329 -10.03 22.72 -4.51
N LEU A 330 -9.48 23.43 -3.50
CA LEU A 330 -10.12 24.59 -2.90
C LEU A 330 -10.44 25.66 -3.96
N SER A 331 -9.47 25.98 -4.82
CA SER A 331 -9.67 26.95 -5.90
C SER A 331 -10.76 26.52 -6.89
N LYS A 332 -10.86 25.22 -7.21
CA LYS A 332 -11.92 24.68 -8.07
C LYS A 332 -13.30 24.82 -7.42
N VAL A 333 -13.43 24.40 -6.16
CA VAL A 333 -14.69 24.49 -5.40
C VAL A 333 -15.15 25.94 -5.29
N GLN A 334 -14.25 26.86 -4.95
CA GLN A 334 -14.57 28.29 -4.88
C GLN A 334 -15.01 28.87 -6.23
N SER A 335 -14.39 28.42 -7.33
CA SER A 335 -14.79 28.82 -8.68
C SER A 335 -16.19 28.31 -9.03
N PHE A 336 -16.51 27.06 -8.66
CA PHE A 336 -17.84 26.48 -8.80
C PHE A 336 -18.89 27.29 -8.00
N LEU A 337 -18.60 27.61 -6.74
CA LEU A 337 -19.49 28.40 -5.87
C LEU A 337 -19.70 29.85 -6.36
N ALA A 338 -18.71 30.43 -7.04
CA ALA A 338 -18.80 31.79 -7.58
C ALA A 338 -19.60 31.85 -8.90
N ALA A 339 -19.49 30.83 -9.77
CA ALA A 339 -20.17 30.81 -11.05
C ALA A 339 -21.70 30.81 -10.90
N ASP A 340 -22.23 30.15 -9.87
CA ASP A 340 -23.68 30.01 -9.64
C ASP A 340 -24.33 31.25 -9.00
N ASN A 341 -23.55 32.21 -8.48
CA ASN A 341 -24.04 33.51 -7.98
C ASN A 341 -24.28 34.54 -9.11
N SER A 342 -24.10 34.14 -10.37
CA SER A 342 -24.18 35.01 -11.56
C SER A 342 -25.55 35.03 -12.24
N HIS A 343 -26.55 34.38 -11.64
CA HIS A 343 -27.93 34.23 -12.13
C HIS A 343 -28.92 34.66 -11.04
#